data_AF-A0A315CLE9-F1
#
_entry.id   AF-A0A315CLE9-F1
#
_cell.length_a   1.000
_cell.length_b   1.000
_cell.length_c   1.000
_cell.angle_alpha   90.00
_cell.angle_beta   90.00
_cell.angle_gamma   90.00
#
_symmetry.space_group_name_H-M   'P 1'
#
loop_
_entity.id
_entity.type
_entity.pdbx_description
1 polymer ?
#
loop_
_entity_poly.entity_id
_entity_poly.type
_entity_poly.pdbx_seq_one_letter_code
_entity_poly.pdbx_strand_id
1 'polypeptide(L)'
;MTTYSLEFHELALKEWRKLDGSIKSQFQNALAKRLKTPHVPSAKLHGELQNTYKIKLRDVGYRLVYEVIEQKLVVMVIAVGRRDHSEAYVSAVKRHN
;
A
#
# COMPACT_ATOMS: atom_id res chain seq x y z
N MET A 1 -16.30 1.25 -16.37
CA MET A 1 -15.44 0.67 -15.31
C MET A 1 -14.96 1.80 -14.43
N THR A 2 -15.40 1.84 -13.19
CA THR A 2 -14.95 2.84 -12.22
C THR A 2 -13.53 2.49 -11.79
N THR A 3 -12.56 3.35 -12.10
CA THR A 3 -11.16 3.16 -11.70
C THR A 3 -10.89 4.04 -10.50
N TYR A 4 -10.32 3.47 -9.45
CA TYR A 4 -9.97 4.23 -8.25
C TYR A 4 -8.80 5.17 -8.57
N SER A 5 -8.77 6.35 -7.97
CA SER A 5 -7.57 7.20 -7.97
C SER A 5 -6.54 6.68 -6.97
N LEU A 6 -5.27 7.04 -7.17
CA LEU A 6 -4.18 6.71 -6.27
C LEU A 6 -3.79 7.94 -5.47
N GLU A 7 -3.79 7.82 -4.14
CA GLU A 7 -3.29 8.83 -3.24
C GLU A 7 -2.25 8.25 -2.27
N PHE A 8 -1.48 9.13 -1.63
CA PHE A 8 -0.50 8.75 -0.63
C PHE A 8 -0.72 9.57 0.64
N HIS A 9 -0.67 8.89 1.79
CA HIS A 9 -0.43 9.56 3.06
C HIS A 9 0.91 10.30 2.98
N GLU A 10 1.02 11.49 3.56
CA GLU A 10 2.20 12.36 3.41
C GLU A 10 3.52 11.64 3.74
N LEU A 11 3.55 10.89 4.85
CA LEU A 11 4.71 10.10 5.25
C LEU A 11 4.97 8.92 4.30
N ALA A 12 3.92 8.28 3.76
CA ALA A 12 4.08 7.21 2.78
C ALA A 12 4.63 7.73 1.45
N LEU A 13 4.29 8.96 1.07
CA LEU A 13 4.89 9.61 -0.09
C LEU A 13 6.39 9.87 0.11
N LYS A 14 6.80 10.25 1.33
CA LYS A 14 8.23 10.40 1.69
C LYS A 14 8.97 9.05 1.60
N GLU A 15 8.37 7.98 2.11
CA GLU A 15 8.89 6.60 1.98
C GLU A 15 9.00 6.18 0.51
N TRP A 16 7.92 6.37 -0.25
CA TRP A 16 7.87 6.08 -1.68
C TRP A 16 8.98 6.78 -2.45
N ARG A 17 9.19 8.07 -2.20
CA ARG A 17 10.24 8.87 -2.87
C ARG A 17 11.65 8.31 -2.62
N LYS A 18 11.91 7.69 -1.46
CA LYS A 18 13.20 7.09 -1.10
C LYS A 18 13.47 5.73 -1.78
N LEU A 19 12.46 5.11 -2.38
CA LEU A 19 12.64 3.81 -3.05
C LEU A 19 13.48 3.96 -4.32
N ASP A 20 14.26 2.92 -4.62
CA ASP A 20 14.90 2.75 -5.91
C ASP A 20 13.88 2.66 -7.06
N GLY A 21 14.30 3.04 -8.27
CA GLY A 21 13.45 3.06 -9.46
C GLY A 21 12.86 1.70 -9.84
N SER A 22 13.61 0.61 -9.66
CA SER A 22 13.13 -0.74 -9.91
C SER A 22 12.00 -1.13 -8.94
N ILE A 23 12.17 -0.81 -7.65
CA ILE A 23 11.16 -1.09 -6.62
C ILE A 23 9.89 -0.27 -6.87
N LYS A 24 10.03 1.03 -7.20
CA LYS A 24 8.90 1.90 -7.59
C LYS A 24 8.13 1.29 -8.75
N SER A 25 8.82 0.88 -9.80
CA SER A 25 8.20 0.32 -11.02
C SER A 25 7.42 -0.97 -10.72
N GLN A 26 7.98 -1.86 -9.91
CA GLN A 26 7.29 -3.09 -9.48
C GLN A 26 6.01 -2.78 -8.68
N PHE A 27 6.06 -1.82 -7.76
CA PHE A 27 4.86 -1.40 -7.04
C PHE A 27 3.86 -0.68 -7.93
N GLN A 28 4.28 0.17 -8.87
CA GLN A 28 3.39 0.84 -9.82
C GLN A 28 2.59 -0.17 -10.64
N ASN A 29 3.25 -1.22 -11.14
CA ASN A 29 2.58 -2.31 -11.85
C ASN A 29 1.55 -3.04 -10.99
N ALA A 30 1.84 -3.24 -9.70
CA ALA A 30 0.90 -3.85 -8.78
C ALA A 30 -0.26 -2.91 -8.44
N LEU A 31 0.00 -1.63 -8.20
CA LEU A 31 -0.99 -0.59 -7.90
C LEU A 31 -1.94 -0.37 -9.06
N ALA A 32 -1.45 -0.36 -10.31
CA ALA A 32 -2.29 -0.26 -11.51
C ALA A 32 -3.35 -1.37 -11.57
N LYS A 33 -3.03 -2.57 -11.07
CA LYS A 33 -4.01 -3.66 -10.92
C LYS A 33 -5.00 -3.38 -9.79
N ARG A 34 -4.53 -2.81 -8.67
CA ARG A 34 -5.38 -2.44 -7.52
C ARG A 34 -6.34 -1.29 -7.81
N LEU A 35 -5.97 -0.34 -8.66
CA LEU A 35 -6.91 0.72 -9.06
C LEU A 35 -8.15 0.18 -9.80
N LYS A 36 -8.04 -1.01 -10.42
CA LYS A 36 -9.17 -1.70 -11.06
C LYS A 36 -9.89 -2.68 -10.12
N THR A 37 -9.15 -3.30 -9.21
CA THR A 37 -9.68 -4.29 -8.27
C THR A 37 -8.99 -4.12 -6.91
N PRO A 38 -9.43 -3.14 -6.09
CA PRO A 38 -8.73 -2.76 -4.88
C PRO A 38 -9.00 -3.71 -3.71
N HIS A 39 -10.17 -4.34 -3.67
CA HIS A 39 -10.54 -5.34 -2.66
C HIS A 39 -9.97 -6.71 -3.00
N VAL A 40 -8.94 -7.12 -2.27
CA VAL A 40 -8.23 -8.38 -2.51
C VAL A 40 -8.27 -9.21 -1.23
N PRO A 41 -9.20 -10.18 -1.11
CA PRO A 41 -9.43 -10.89 0.15
C PRO A 41 -8.17 -11.54 0.74
N SER A 42 -7.33 -12.17 -0.09
CA SER A 42 -6.08 -12.82 0.33
C SER A 42 -4.99 -11.84 0.78
N ALA A 43 -5.14 -10.55 0.49
CA ALA A 43 -4.22 -9.49 0.87
C ALA A 43 -4.73 -8.66 2.05
N LYS A 44 -5.98 -8.87 2.51
CA LYS A 44 -6.58 -8.12 3.60
C LYS A 44 -5.76 -8.28 4.89
N LEU A 45 -5.63 -7.18 5.63
CA LEU A 45 -5.04 -7.15 6.96
C LEU A 45 -6.12 -7.20 8.05
N HIS A 46 -5.69 -7.58 9.25
CA HIS A 46 -6.53 -7.80 10.41
C HIS A 46 -5.96 -7.04 11.62
N GLY A 47 -6.74 -6.97 12.72
CA GLY A 47 -6.35 -6.23 13.92
C GLY A 47 -6.37 -4.72 13.69
N GLU A 48 -5.36 -4.02 14.19
CA GLU A 48 -5.17 -2.56 14.08
C GLU A 48 -5.07 -2.05 12.63
N LEU A 49 -4.93 -2.95 11.65
CA LEU A 49 -4.91 -2.64 10.22
C LEU A 49 -6.14 -3.20 9.48
N GLN A 50 -7.26 -3.35 10.19
CA GLN A 50 -8.52 -3.75 9.58
C GLN A 50 -8.88 -2.83 8.40
N ASN A 51 -9.54 -3.38 7.38
CA ASN A 51 -9.92 -2.65 6.15
C ASN A 51 -8.76 -2.16 5.26
N THR A 52 -7.51 -2.49 5.61
CA THR A 52 -6.36 -2.27 4.74
C THR A 52 -5.90 -3.56 4.06
N TYR A 53 -5.07 -3.41 3.04
CA TYR A 53 -4.57 -4.49 2.19
C TYR A 53 -3.07 -4.32 1.97
N LYS A 54 -2.38 -5.43 1.66
CA LYS A 54 -0.93 -5.42 1.40
C LYS A 54 -0.56 -5.84 -0.02
N ILE A 55 0.45 -5.19 -0.58
CA ILE A 55 1.22 -5.64 -1.74
C ILE A 55 2.59 -6.12 -1.24
N LYS A 56 3.01 -7.32 -1.66
CA LYS A 56 4.29 -7.91 -1.31
C LYS A 56 5.16 -8.04 -2.56
N LEU A 57 6.36 -7.46 -2.53
CA LEU A 57 7.42 -7.75 -3.48
C LEU A 57 8.41 -8.69 -2.78
N ARG A 58 8.21 -10.00 -2.96
CA ARG A 58 8.91 -11.03 -2.17
C ARG A 58 10.42 -11.03 -2.44
N ASP A 59 10.79 -10.97 -3.71
CA ASP A 59 12.17 -11.15 -4.16
C ASP A 59 13.10 -10.02 -3.70
N VAL A 60 12.57 -8.79 -3.66
CA VAL A 60 13.29 -7.60 -3.19
C VAL A 60 13.03 -7.27 -1.72
N GLY A 61 12.14 -8.02 -1.05
CA GLY A 61 11.89 -7.85 0.38
C GLY A 61 11.18 -6.55 0.76
N TYR A 62 10.19 -6.11 -0.03
CA TYR A 62 9.39 -4.90 0.26
C TYR A 62 7.91 -5.19 0.46
N ARG A 63 7.25 -4.31 1.23
CA ARG A 63 5.79 -4.29 1.39
C ARG A 63 5.24 -2.88 1.26
N LEU A 64 4.04 -2.82 0.70
CA LEU A 64 3.21 -1.62 0.65
C LEU A 64 1.86 -1.96 1.29
N VAL A 65 1.35 -1.06 2.12
CA VAL A 65 0.01 -1.17 2.71
C VAL A 65 -0.86 -0.04 2.14
N TYR A 66 -2.08 -0.37 1.74
CA TYR A 66 -3.06 0.58 1.24
C TYR A 66 -4.44 0.36 1.85
N GLU A 67 -5.20 1.44 1.93
CA GLU A 67 -6.61 1.47 2.31
C GLU A 67 -7.47 1.76 1.08
N VAL A 68 -8.71 1.27 1.09
CA VAL A 68 -9.69 1.55 0.04
C VAL A 68 -10.79 2.42 0.62
N ILE A 69 -10.88 3.65 0.14
CA ILE A 69 -11.87 4.64 0.59
C ILE A 69 -13.02 4.64 -0.43
N GLU A 70 -14.00 3.78 -0.19
CA GLU A 70 -15.12 3.51 -1.09
C GLU A 70 -15.91 4.77 -1.47
N GLN A 71 -16.13 5.65 -0.50
CA GLN A 71 -16.91 6.88 -0.67
C GLN A 71 -16.23 7.89 -1.63
N LYS A 72 -14.91 7.78 -1.79
CA LYS A 72 -14.11 8.69 -2.63
C LYS A 72 -13.54 8.01 -3.87
N LEU A 73 -13.70 6.69 -3.99
CA LEU A 73 -13.04 5.87 -5.02
C LEU A 73 -11.51 6.06 -5.00
N VAL A 74 -10.92 6.08 -3.80
CA VAL A 74 -9.47 6.29 -3.60
C VAL A 74 -8.82 5.01 -3.08
N VAL A 75 -7.69 4.63 -3.68
CA VAL A 75 -6.70 3.73 -3.06
C VAL A 75 -5.64 4.61 -2.40
N MET A 76 -5.64 4.64 -1.07
CA MET A 76 -4.73 5.45 -0.27
C MET A 76 -3.55 4.60 0.18
N VAL A 77 -2.34 4.89 -0.28
CA VAL A 77 -1.13 4.23 0.22
C VAL A 77 -0.77 4.81 1.59
N ILE A 78 -0.77 3.97 2.63
CA ILE A 78 -0.54 4.40 4.01
C ILE A 78 0.88 4.12 4.50
N ALA A 79 1.56 3.12 3.94
CA ALA A 79 2.96 2.84 4.25
C ALA A 79 3.67 2.06 3.14
N VAL A 80 4.96 2.34 2.96
CA VAL A 80 5.85 1.54 2.12
C VAL A 80 7.17 1.35 2.85
N GLY A 81 7.67 0.12 2.89
CA GLY A 81 8.89 -0.17 3.62
C GLY A 81 9.45 -1.53 3.30
N ARG A 82 10.67 -1.75 3.78
CA ARG A 82 11.28 -3.06 3.69
C ARG A 82 10.56 -4.04 4.62
N ARG A 83 10.76 -5.33 4.35
CA ARG A 83 10.18 -6.43 5.11
C ARG A 83 10.90 -6.64 6.43
N ASP A 84 12.21 -6.38 6.48
CA ASP A 84 12.99 -6.44 7.70
C ASP A 84 12.39 -5.48 8.74
N HIS A 85 12.41 -5.92 10.00
CA HIS A 85 11.83 -5.19 11.14
C HIS A 85 10.33 -4.83 11.05
N SER A 86 9.58 -5.35 10.06
CA SER A 86 8.14 -5.07 9.90
C SER A 86 7.81 -3.58 9.73
N GLU A 87 8.73 -2.77 9.20
CA GLU A 87 8.61 -1.30 9.13
C GLU A 87 7.30 -0.83 8.48
N ALA A 88 6.91 -1.47 7.38
CA ALA A 88 5.68 -1.10 6.66
C ALA A 88 4.42 -1.31 7.52
N TYR A 89 4.39 -2.33 8.38
CA TYR A 89 3.24 -2.57 9.26
C TYR A 89 3.23 -1.62 10.45
N VAL A 90 4.38 -1.41 11.09
CA VAL A 90 4.52 -0.47 12.22
C VAL A 90 4.12 0.94 11.79
N SER A 91 4.56 1.35 10.60
CA SER A 91 4.24 2.66 10.04
C SER A 91 2.77 2.78 9.65
N ALA A 92 2.17 1.72 9.10
CA ALA A 92 0.75 1.69 8.76
C ALA A 92 -0.13 1.82 10.02
N VAL A 93 0.18 1.08 11.09
CA VAL A 93 -0.58 1.11 12.36
C VAL A 93 -0.67 2.53 12.91
N LYS A 94 0.46 3.26 12.92
CA LYS A 94 0.52 4.64 13.43
C LYS A 94 -0.31 5.65 12.64
N ARG A 95 -0.69 5.32 11.40
CA ARG A 95 -1.34 6.24 10.45
C ARG A 95 -2.79 5.88 10.15
N HIS A 96 -3.19 4.65 10.48
CA HIS A 96 -4.53 4.15 10.28
C HIS A 96 -5.43 4.36 11.51
N ASN A 97 -4.83 4.68 12.67
CA ASN A 97 -5.54 5.08 13.89
C ASN A 97 -5.82 6.58 13.92
#